data_AF-A0A1C5V3V2-F1
#
_entry.id   AF-A0A1C5V3V2-F1
#
_cell.length_a   1.000
_cell.length_b   1.000
_cell.length_c   1.000
_cell.angle_alpha   90.00
_cell.angle_beta   90.00
_cell.angle_gamma   90.00
#
_symmetry.space_group_name_H-M   'P 1'
#
loop_
_entity.id
_entity.type
_entity.pdbx_description
1 polymer ?
#
loop_
_entity_poly.entity_id
_entity_poly.type
_entity_poly.pdbx_seq_one_letter_code
_entity_poly.pdbx_strand_id
1 'polypeptide(L)'
;MKKLKKYKPTEFMAKGSHYDKSAADYAVAFIQELCHTKGTWAGKKFQLLDWQEQIIRDIFGTVKQNGYRQFNTAYIEIPKKNGKSELAAAVALLLLCGDGEQRAEIYGCAADRNQAKIVYDVAADMVRFCPALEKRVKILESAKKLIYLPTNSTYQVLSADVANKHGFNTHGVIFDELHTQPNRKLYDVMVQGSGDARMQPLYFLITTAGNNTESICYEVHQKALDIMSGRKIDPTFYPVIYGAGTDEDWTDPKVWKKANPSLGETIGLDKVQAACDSAKQNPGEENSFRQLRLNQWVKQSVRWMPMDKWDACAFPVNPEELEGRVCYGGLDLSSTTDLTSFCLVFPPEDEYEPYYILPYFWLPEDTLPLRVNRDHVPYDLWERQGFIQTTEGNVVHYGFIEKFIEKLGEVYNIREIAFDRWGAVQMVQNLEGMGFTVVPMGQGFASMSPPTKELMKLTLEKKLAHGGHPVLRWNMDNIFIRTDPAGNIKADKAKSTEKIDGAIACIMALDRAIRCGNDTGESIYDTRGLLVF
;
A
#
# COMPACT_ATOMS: atom_id res chain seq x y z
N MET A 1 -10.05 -33.91 -22.43
CA MET A 1 -9.45 -32.56 -22.47
C MET A 1 -10.55 -31.54 -22.60
N LYS A 2 -10.85 -30.79 -21.53
CA LYS A 2 -11.70 -29.59 -21.62
C LYS A 2 -10.78 -28.54 -22.28
N LYS A 3 -10.86 -28.38 -23.60
CA LYS A 3 -10.14 -27.31 -24.30
C LYS A 3 -10.88 -26.01 -24.04
N LEU A 4 -10.15 -24.91 -23.82
CA LEU A 4 -10.73 -23.57 -23.81
C LEU A 4 -11.66 -23.41 -25.03
N LYS A 5 -12.98 -23.33 -24.78
CA LYS A 5 -13.99 -23.53 -25.84
C LYS A 5 -13.93 -22.46 -26.94
N LYS A 6 -13.44 -21.26 -26.61
CA LYS A 6 -13.22 -20.13 -27.53
C LYS A 6 -12.01 -19.31 -27.07
N TYR A 7 -10.81 -19.69 -27.52
CA TYR A 7 -9.64 -18.85 -27.32
C TYR A 7 -9.77 -17.54 -28.10
N LYS A 8 -9.50 -16.42 -27.44
CA LYS A 8 -9.32 -15.11 -28.07
C LYS A 8 -7.89 -14.67 -27.81
N PRO A 9 -7.09 -14.35 -28.84
CA PRO A 9 -5.76 -13.78 -28.65
C PRO A 9 -5.80 -12.52 -27.79
N THR A 10 -4.78 -12.36 -26.96
CA THR A 10 -4.58 -11.16 -26.16
C THR A 10 -4.60 -9.87 -27.00
N GLU A 11 -5.17 -8.81 -26.44
CA GLU A 11 -5.15 -7.47 -27.03
C GLU A 11 -3.76 -6.82 -26.98
N PHE A 12 -2.85 -7.34 -26.16
CA PHE A 12 -1.48 -6.85 -26.01
C PHE A 12 -0.52 -7.37 -27.11
N MET A 13 -1.03 -8.08 -28.11
CA MET A 13 -0.22 -8.54 -29.26
C MET A 13 0.27 -7.33 -30.07
N ALA A 14 1.59 -7.21 -30.21
CA ALA A 14 2.22 -6.10 -30.90
C ALA A 14 2.01 -6.17 -32.42
N LYS A 15 2.06 -5.02 -33.07
CA LYS A 15 2.00 -4.94 -34.53
C LYS A 15 3.18 -5.70 -35.15
N GLY A 16 2.88 -6.69 -35.99
CA GLY A 16 3.88 -7.54 -36.64
C GLY A 16 4.09 -8.89 -35.93
N SER A 17 3.65 -9.05 -34.69
CA SER A 17 3.54 -10.36 -34.04
C SER A 17 2.32 -11.13 -34.57
N HIS A 18 2.31 -12.44 -34.35
CA HIS A 18 1.19 -13.30 -34.67
C HIS A 18 1.00 -14.38 -33.62
N TYR A 19 -0.18 -15.00 -33.62
CA TYR A 19 -0.48 -16.14 -32.75
C TYR A 19 -0.04 -17.45 -33.43
N ASP A 20 0.98 -18.10 -32.87
CA ASP A 20 1.40 -19.45 -33.22
C ASP A 20 0.63 -20.46 -32.37
N LYS A 21 -0.38 -21.06 -33.00
CA LYS A 21 -1.22 -22.09 -32.38
C LYS A 21 -0.43 -23.34 -31.97
N SER A 22 0.59 -23.73 -32.74
CA SER A 22 1.36 -24.95 -32.48
C SER A 22 2.21 -24.77 -31.23
N ALA A 23 2.88 -23.62 -31.09
CA ALA A 23 3.63 -23.26 -29.89
C ALA A 23 2.73 -23.21 -28.65
N ALA A 24 1.55 -22.58 -28.76
CA ALA A 24 0.57 -22.52 -27.69
C ALA A 24 0.03 -23.90 -27.29
N ASP A 25 -0.35 -24.73 -28.25
CA ASP A 25 -0.86 -26.08 -28.02
C ASP A 25 0.21 -26.98 -27.39
N TYR A 26 1.48 -26.82 -27.78
CA TYR A 26 2.60 -27.53 -27.16
C TYR A 26 2.78 -27.13 -25.68
N ALA A 27 2.79 -25.84 -25.36
CA ALA A 27 2.91 -25.35 -23.99
C ALA A 27 1.76 -25.85 -23.09
N VAL A 28 0.52 -25.78 -23.59
CA VAL A 28 -0.67 -26.30 -22.91
C VAL A 28 -0.58 -27.81 -22.70
N ALA A 29 -0.22 -28.57 -23.74
CA ALA A 29 -0.08 -30.02 -23.65
C ALA A 29 1.02 -30.42 -22.66
N PHE A 30 2.17 -29.74 -22.67
CA PHE A 30 3.26 -29.99 -21.73
C PHE A 30 2.78 -29.86 -20.28
N ILE A 31 2.09 -28.77 -19.94
CA ILE A 31 1.60 -28.54 -18.58
C ILE A 31 0.51 -29.55 -18.22
N GLN A 32 -0.40 -29.87 -19.13
CA GLN A 32 -1.48 -30.85 -18.88
C GLN A 32 -0.98 -32.29 -18.73
N GLU A 33 0.25 -32.60 -19.17
CA GLU A 33 0.89 -33.88 -18.90
C GLU A 33 1.51 -33.99 -17.50
N LEU A 34 1.72 -32.87 -16.81
CA LEU A 34 2.10 -32.84 -15.39
C LEU A 34 0.92 -33.25 -14.49
N CYS A 35 1.20 -33.46 -13.21
CA CYS A 35 0.20 -33.84 -12.22
C CYS A 35 0.12 -32.80 -11.09
N HIS A 36 -1.07 -32.62 -10.53
CA HIS A 36 -1.21 -31.90 -9.26
C HIS A 36 -0.47 -32.64 -8.15
N THR A 37 0.10 -31.90 -7.20
CA THR A 37 1.01 -32.47 -6.19
C THR A 37 0.39 -32.58 -4.80
N LYS A 38 -0.70 -31.84 -4.52
CA LYS A 38 -1.25 -31.71 -3.17
C LYS A 38 -2.77 -31.94 -3.10
N GLY A 39 -3.23 -32.30 -1.90
CA GLY A 39 -4.65 -32.41 -1.56
C GLY A 39 -5.41 -33.50 -2.33
N THR A 40 -6.71 -33.31 -2.51
CA THR A 40 -7.63 -34.25 -3.19
C THR A 40 -7.32 -34.48 -4.67
N TRP A 41 -6.40 -33.69 -5.23
CA TRP A 41 -6.01 -33.72 -6.64
C TRP A 41 -4.64 -34.36 -6.86
N ALA A 42 -3.89 -34.68 -5.80
CA ALA A 42 -2.57 -35.29 -5.90
C ALA A 42 -2.55 -36.51 -6.86
N GLY A 43 -1.61 -36.52 -7.80
CA GLY A 43 -1.45 -37.57 -8.81
C GLY A 43 -2.42 -37.50 -9.99
N LYS A 44 -3.43 -36.63 -9.96
CA LYS A 44 -4.30 -36.38 -11.13
C LYS A 44 -3.62 -35.42 -12.10
N LYS A 45 -3.90 -35.58 -13.39
CA LYS A 45 -3.40 -34.70 -14.46
C LYS A 45 -3.77 -33.24 -14.18
N PHE A 46 -2.82 -32.33 -14.41
CA PHE A 46 -3.00 -30.90 -14.23
C PHE A 46 -3.85 -30.33 -15.36
N GLN A 47 -5.18 -30.47 -15.26
CA GLN A 47 -6.09 -29.83 -16.21
C GLN A 47 -6.12 -28.32 -15.93
N LEU A 48 -5.54 -27.54 -16.84
CA LEU A 48 -5.62 -26.07 -16.78
C LEU A 48 -7.08 -25.60 -16.77
N LEU A 49 -7.40 -24.69 -15.85
CA LEU A 49 -8.64 -23.93 -15.90
C LEU A 49 -8.60 -22.92 -17.04
N ASP A 50 -9.77 -22.46 -17.49
CA ASP A 50 -9.90 -21.56 -18.65
C ASP A 50 -8.98 -20.32 -18.55
N TRP A 51 -8.89 -19.71 -17.36
CA TRP A 51 -8.03 -18.55 -17.13
C TRP A 51 -6.54 -18.89 -17.15
N GLN A 52 -6.15 -20.09 -16.70
CA GLN A 52 -4.76 -20.54 -16.72
C GLN A 52 -4.35 -20.88 -18.15
N GLU A 53 -5.22 -21.56 -18.90
CA GLU A 53 -4.99 -21.88 -20.31
C GLU A 53 -4.87 -20.60 -21.14
N GLN A 54 -5.69 -19.58 -20.89
CA GLN A 54 -5.59 -18.26 -21.54
C GLN A 54 -4.19 -17.64 -21.33
N ILE A 55 -3.70 -17.56 -20.09
CA ILE A 55 -2.38 -17.01 -19.77
C ILE A 55 -1.26 -17.77 -20.50
N ILE A 56 -1.28 -19.10 -20.44
CA ILE A 56 -0.26 -19.93 -21.10
C ILE A 56 -0.28 -19.74 -22.61
N ARG A 57 -1.47 -19.73 -23.22
CA ARG A 57 -1.61 -19.51 -24.67
C ARG A 57 -1.14 -18.13 -25.09
N ASP A 58 -1.43 -17.10 -24.32
CA ASP A 58 -1.01 -15.73 -24.65
C ASP A 58 0.51 -15.58 -24.54
N ILE A 59 1.12 -16.09 -23.47
CA ILE A 59 2.56 -16.00 -23.24
C ILE A 59 3.34 -16.82 -24.27
N PHE A 60 2.99 -18.09 -24.47
CA PHE A 60 3.78 -19.00 -25.33
C PHE A 60 3.31 -19.05 -26.79
N GLY A 61 2.12 -18.55 -27.09
CA GLY A 61 1.56 -18.51 -28.44
C GLY A 61 1.78 -17.18 -29.17
N THR A 62 2.01 -16.07 -28.45
CA THR A 62 2.24 -14.77 -29.11
C THR A 62 3.71 -14.62 -29.45
N VAL A 63 4.03 -14.70 -30.74
CA VAL A 63 5.41 -14.70 -31.25
C VAL A 63 5.68 -13.54 -32.20
N LYS A 64 6.90 -13.02 -32.14
CA LYS A 64 7.45 -12.01 -33.06
C LYS A 64 7.69 -12.67 -34.43
N GLN A 65 7.97 -11.85 -35.45
CA GLN A 65 8.28 -12.35 -36.81
C GLN A 65 9.49 -13.28 -36.86
N ASN A 66 10.44 -13.12 -35.95
CA ASN A 66 11.62 -13.98 -35.85
C ASN A 66 11.36 -15.33 -35.12
N GLY A 67 10.10 -15.62 -34.76
CA GLY A 67 9.70 -16.86 -34.11
C GLY A 67 9.90 -16.89 -32.59
N TYR A 68 10.49 -15.86 -32.00
CA TYR A 68 10.64 -15.75 -30.55
C TYR A 68 9.39 -15.20 -29.87
N ARG A 69 9.16 -15.62 -28.62
CA ARG A 69 8.07 -15.11 -27.78
C ARG A 69 8.09 -13.58 -27.71
N GLN A 70 6.90 -12.97 -27.80
CA GLN A 70 6.74 -11.52 -27.67
C GLN A 70 6.95 -11.04 -26.22
N PHE A 71 6.29 -11.71 -25.29
CA PHE A 71 6.24 -11.30 -23.89
C PHE A 71 7.43 -11.86 -23.11
N ASN A 72 8.32 -10.96 -22.72
CA ASN A 72 9.48 -11.30 -21.90
C ASN A 72 9.16 -11.13 -20.40
N THR A 73 8.14 -10.34 -20.05
CA THR A 73 7.66 -10.19 -18.67
C THR A 73 6.18 -10.46 -18.61
N ALA A 74 5.76 -11.35 -17.71
CA ALA A 74 4.36 -11.61 -17.42
C ALA A 74 4.09 -11.26 -15.96
N TYR A 75 3.18 -10.30 -15.72
CA TYR A 75 2.75 -9.90 -14.39
C TYR A 75 1.34 -10.41 -14.14
N ILE A 76 1.19 -11.28 -13.14
CA ILE A 76 -0.07 -11.94 -12.81
C ILE A 76 -0.41 -11.64 -11.35
N GLU A 77 -1.34 -10.72 -11.16
CA GLU A 77 -1.90 -10.36 -9.86
C GLU A 77 -3.28 -10.99 -9.72
N ILE A 78 -3.45 -11.85 -8.71
CA ILE A 78 -4.67 -12.66 -8.53
C ILE A 78 -4.81 -13.02 -7.05
N PRO A 79 -6.01 -13.25 -6.47
CA PRO A 79 -6.15 -13.53 -5.04
C PRO A 79 -5.52 -14.87 -4.59
N LYS A 80 -5.38 -15.06 -3.28
CA LYS A 80 -4.86 -16.31 -2.70
C LYS A 80 -5.78 -17.49 -3.02
N LYS A 81 -5.19 -18.70 -3.03
CA LYS A 81 -5.87 -19.99 -3.27
C LYS A 81 -6.40 -20.21 -4.70
N ASN A 82 -6.10 -19.34 -5.66
CA ASN A 82 -6.45 -19.57 -7.07
C ASN A 82 -5.51 -20.57 -7.79
N GLY A 83 -4.41 -21.02 -7.18
CA GLY A 83 -3.49 -22.01 -7.77
C GLY A 83 -2.25 -21.42 -8.46
N LYS A 84 -1.85 -20.20 -8.11
CA LYS A 84 -0.67 -19.51 -8.67
C LYS A 84 0.62 -20.33 -8.61
N SER A 85 0.98 -20.83 -7.43
CA SER A 85 2.28 -21.50 -7.23
C SER A 85 2.37 -22.83 -8.00
N GLU A 86 1.26 -23.54 -8.20
CA GLU A 86 1.22 -24.73 -9.05
C GLU A 86 1.44 -24.36 -10.52
N LEU A 87 0.77 -23.31 -11.02
CA LEU A 87 0.97 -22.81 -12.38
C LEU A 87 2.42 -22.34 -12.59
N ALA A 88 2.98 -21.62 -11.64
CA ALA A 88 4.36 -21.11 -11.69
C ALA A 88 5.39 -22.25 -11.71
N ALA A 89 5.17 -23.32 -10.95
CA ALA A 89 6.01 -24.52 -11.01
C ALA A 89 5.94 -25.20 -12.39
N ALA A 90 4.75 -25.29 -12.97
CA ALA A 90 4.57 -25.85 -14.31
C ALA A 90 5.25 -25.00 -15.40
N VAL A 91 5.17 -23.67 -15.31
CA VAL A 91 5.90 -22.73 -16.18
C VAL A 91 7.41 -22.88 -15.99
N ALA A 92 7.90 -23.02 -14.75
CA ALA A 92 9.32 -23.24 -14.49
C ALA A 92 9.84 -24.51 -15.19
N LEU A 93 9.07 -25.60 -15.13
CA LEU A 93 9.41 -26.86 -15.80
C LEU A 93 9.33 -26.76 -17.32
N LEU A 94 8.38 -25.98 -17.86
CA LEU A 94 8.29 -25.73 -19.29
C LEU A 94 9.52 -24.95 -19.79
N LEU A 95 9.93 -23.89 -19.08
CA LEU A 95 11.17 -23.16 -19.38
C LEU A 95 12.42 -24.03 -19.26
N LEU A 96 12.44 -24.95 -18.27
CA LEU A 96 13.56 -25.85 -18.03
C LEU A 96 13.70 -26.94 -19.10
N CYS A 97 12.60 -27.54 -19.53
CA CYS A 97 12.60 -28.79 -20.30
C CYS A 97 12.03 -28.66 -21.71
N GLY A 98 11.18 -27.68 -21.96
CA GLY A 98 10.32 -27.62 -23.15
C GLY A 98 10.48 -26.37 -24.02
N ASP A 99 11.15 -25.31 -23.56
CA ASP A 99 11.29 -24.02 -24.29
C ASP A 99 12.41 -24.01 -25.34
N GLY A 100 13.06 -25.17 -25.58
CA GLY A 100 14.04 -25.37 -26.66
C GLY A 100 15.43 -24.79 -26.42
N GLU A 101 15.71 -24.24 -25.23
CA GLU A 101 16.96 -23.53 -24.92
C GLU A 101 18.05 -24.44 -24.35
N GLN A 102 19.27 -24.31 -24.86
CA GLN A 102 20.45 -25.02 -24.35
C GLN A 102 21.00 -24.34 -23.10
N ARG A 103 21.34 -25.13 -22.07
CA ARG A 103 21.89 -24.65 -20.79
C ARG A 103 21.08 -23.48 -20.22
N ALA A 104 19.75 -23.58 -20.27
CA ALA A 104 18.85 -22.57 -19.75
C ALA A 104 19.02 -22.44 -18.24
N GLU A 105 19.09 -21.21 -17.73
CA GLU A 105 19.15 -20.93 -16.30
C GLU A 105 17.81 -20.35 -15.83
N ILE A 106 17.11 -21.10 -14.99
CA ILE A 106 15.82 -20.72 -14.42
C ILE A 106 16.02 -20.48 -12.92
N TYR A 107 15.49 -19.38 -12.41
CA TYR A 107 15.62 -19.00 -11.01
C TYR A 107 14.28 -18.80 -10.33
N GLY A 108 14.13 -19.34 -9.12
CA GLY A 108 13.00 -19.10 -8.25
C GLY A 108 13.34 -18.06 -7.20
N CYS A 109 12.54 -17.01 -7.10
CA CYS A 109 12.75 -15.85 -6.23
C CYS A 109 11.49 -15.58 -5.40
N ALA A 110 11.69 -15.23 -4.13
CA ALA A 110 10.66 -14.73 -3.22
C ALA A 110 11.35 -13.92 -2.11
N ALA A 111 10.59 -13.26 -1.23
CA ALA A 111 11.16 -12.43 -0.15
C ALA A 111 11.89 -13.29 0.88
N ASP A 112 11.33 -14.48 1.13
CA ASP A 112 11.92 -15.49 1.99
C ASP A 112 12.26 -16.75 1.18
N ARG A 113 13.41 -17.36 1.49
CA ARG A 113 13.87 -18.58 0.82
C ARG A 113 12.89 -19.73 1.02
N ASN A 114 12.20 -19.80 2.17
CA ASN A 114 11.21 -20.85 2.38
C ASN A 114 9.96 -20.65 1.53
N GLN A 115 9.63 -19.41 1.17
CA GLN A 115 8.55 -19.14 0.21
C GLN A 115 8.94 -19.59 -1.20
N ALA A 116 10.14 -19.22 -1.67
CA ALA A 116 10.62 -19.65 -2.98
C ALA A 116 10.75 -21.19 -3.09
N LYS A 117 11.04 -21.86 -1.97
CA LYS A 117 11.04 -23.32 -1.86
C LYS A 117 9.66 -23.94 -2.16
N ILE A 118 8.55 -23.25 -1.92
CA ILE A 118 7.20 -23.80 -2.18
C ILE A 118 7.04 -24.14 -3.66
N VAL A 119 7.42 -23.23 -4.56
CA VAL A 119 7.35 -23.45 -6.01
C VAL A 119 8.31 -24.56 -6.44
N TYR A 120 9.53 -24.57 -5.88
CA TYR A 120 10.50 -25.63 -6.16
C TYR A 120 10.01 -27.01 -5.75
N ASP A 121 9.49 -27.16 -4.52
CA ASP A 121 9.04 -28.45 -4.02
C ASP A 121 7.87 -28.97 -4.89
N VAL A 122 6.96 -28.08 -5.31
CA VAL A 122 5.90 -28.44 -6.27
C VAL A 122 6.48 -28.89 -7.62
N ALA A 123 7.47 -28.19 -8.17
CA ALA A 123 8.11 -28.59 -9.42
C ALA A 123 8.85 -29.93 -9.30
N ALA A 124 9.56 -30.15 -8.19
CA ALA A 124 10.25 -31.41 -7.91
C ALA A 124 9.27 -32.58 -7.80
N ASP A 125 8.12 -32.38 -7.17
CA ASP A 125 7.07 -33.40 -7.07
C ASP A 125 6.39 -33.67 -8.42
N MET A 126 6.16 -32.63 -9.24
CA MET A 126 5.68 -32.81 -10.63
C MET A 126 6.65 -33.65 -11.46
N VAL A 127 7.95 -33.46 -11.29
CA VAL A 127 8.99 -34.28 -11.93
C VAL A 127 8.91 -35.73 -11.47
N ARG A 128 8.80 -35.98 -10.16
CA ARG A 128 8.65 -37.34 -9.60
C ARG A 128 7.40 -38.05 -10.10
N PHE A 129 6.30 -37.32 -10.27
CA PHE A 129 5.05 -37.89 -10.74
C PHE A 129 4.98 -38.09 -12.26
N CYS A 130 5.97 -37.59 -13.00
CA CYS A 130 6.06 -37.74 -14.44
C CYS A 130 7.24 -38.66 -14.81
N PRO A 131 7.00 -39.95 -15.11
CA PRO A 131 8.08 -40.92 -15.41
C PRO A 131 9.02 -40.48 -16.53
N ALA A 132 8.53 -39.67 -17.48
CA ALA A 132 9.35 -39.12 -18.55
C ALA A 132 10.33 -38.04 -18.06
N LEU A 133 9.91 -37.19 -17.12
CA LEU A 133 10.77 -36.15 -16.55
C LEU A 133 11.67 -36.73 -15.46
N GLU A 134 11.18 -37.64 -14.63
CA GLU A 134 11.96 -38.31 -13.58
C GLU A 134 13.25 -38.95 -14.12
N LYS A 135 13.18 -39.59 -15.30
CA LYS A 135 14.35 -40.20 -15.97
C LYS A 135 15.35 -39.18 -16.53
N ARG A 136 14.95 -37.92 -16.72
CA ARG A 136 15.72 -36.88 -17.44
C ARG A 136 16.13 -35.71 -16.56
N VAL A 137 15.51 -35.55 -15.40
CA VAL A 137 15.74 -34.46 -14.46
C VAL A 137 16.39 -35.01 -13.20
N LYS A 138 17.61 -34.56 -12.94
CA LYS A 138 18.30 -34.84 -11.67
C LYS A 138 17.85 -33.82 -10.62
N ILE A 139 17.32 -34.32 -9.51
CA ILE A 139 16.88 -33.51 -8.37
C ILE A 139 18.02 -33.45 -7.34
N LEU A 140 18.49 -32.24 -7.02
CA LEU A 140 19.46 -31.96 -5.96
C LEU A 140 18.76 -31.21 -4.82
N GLU A 141 18.17 -31.97 -3.90
CA GLU A 141 17.33 -31.44 -2.82
C GLU A 141 18.06 -30.47 -1.88
N SER A 142 19.31 -30.78 -1.50
CA SER A 142 20.11 -29.95 -0.59
C SER A 142 20.41 -28.56 -1.17
N ALA A 143 20.62 -28.50 -2.48
CA ALA A 143 20.87 -27.26 -3.21
C ALA A 143 19.60 -26.58 -3.71
N LYS A 144 18.43 -27.22 -3.54
CA LYS A 144 17.15 -26.82 -4.14
C LYS A 144 17.31 -26.51 -5.63
N LYS A 145 17.86 -27.50 -6.34
CA LYS A 145 18.22 -27.41 -7.75
C LYS A 145 17.67 -28.61 -8.53
N LEU A 146 17.11 -28.35 -9.71
CA LEU A 146 16.77 -29.34 -10.73
C LEU A 146 17.73 -29.18 -11.90
N ILE A 147 18.18 -30.29 -12.49
CA ILE A 147 19.06 -30.30 -13.67
C ILE A 147 18.40 -31.15 -14.74
N TYR A 148 18.00 -30.54 -15.84
CA TYR A 148 17.51 -31.26 -17.02
C TYR A 148 18.71 -31.71 -17.86
N LEU A 149 19.00 -33.01 -17.81
CA LEU A 149 20.20 -33.61 -18.37
C LEU A 149 20.35 -33.42 -19.89
N PRO A 150 19.28 -33.51 -20.72
CA PRO A 150 19.41 -33.42 -22.18
C PRO A 150 20.00 -32.11 -22.72
N THR A 151 19.74 -30.98 -22.07
CA THR A 151 20.25 -29.65 -22.46
C THR A 151 21.20 -29.06 -21.42
N ASN A 152 21.42 -29.77 -20.31
CA ASN A 152 22.12 -29.31 -19.13
C ASN A 152 21.56 -27.97 -18.57
N SER A 153 20.25 -27.77 -18.72
CA SER A 153 19.51 -26.64 -18.16
C SER A 153 19.26 -26.84 -16.67
N THR A 154 19.12 -25.75 -15.91
CA THR A 154 18.94 -25.84 -14.45
C THR A 154 17.85 -24.91 -13.93
N TYR A 155 17.09 -25.39 -12.96
CA TYR A 155 16.18 -24.57 -12.15
C TYR A 155 16.67 -24.54 -10.71
N GLN A 156 16.86 -23.36 -10.13
CA GLN A 156 17.39 -23.22 -8.77
C GLN A 156 16.69 -22.12 -7.98
N VAL A 157 16.43 -22.36 -6.70
CA VAL A 157 15.97 -21.32 -5.77
C VAL A 157 17.17 -20.48 -5.31
N LEU A 158 17.07 -19.16 -5.47
CA LEU A 158 18.08 -18.24 -4.98
C LEU A 158 17.85 -17.93 -3.50
N SER A 159 18.94 -17.84 -2.72
CA SER A 159 18.91 -17.27 -1.37
C SER A 159 19.13 -15.76 -1.44
N ALA A 160 18.74 -15.04 -0.38
CA ALA A 160 18.92 -13.60 -0.27
C ALA A 160 20.38 -13.15 -0.49
N ASP A 161 21.37 -13.96 -0.08
CA ASP A 161 22.80 -13.65 -0.26
C ASP A 161 23.28 -13.68 -1.72
N VAL A 162 22.56 -14.38 -2.60
CA VAL A 162 22.88 -14.48 -4.03
C VAL A 162 22.41 -13.24 -4.80
N ALA A 163 21.54 -12.41 -4.21
CA ALA A 163 21.10 -11.14 -4.74
C ALA A 163 22.25 -10.10 -4.85
N ASN A 164 23.40 -10.33 -4.22
CA ASN A 164 24.57 -9.47 -4.32
C ASN A 164 25.53 -9.86 -5.47
N LYS A 165 25.18 -10.86 -6.28
CA LYS A 165 26.02 -11.32 -7.40
C LYS A 165 25.45 -10.78 -8.72
N HIS A 166 26.28 -10.07 -9.48
CA HIS A 166 25.99 -9.68 -10.86
C HIS A 166 26.47 -10.77 -11.83
N GLY A 167 25.80 -10.93 -12.99
CA GLY A 167 26.26 -11.79 -14.09
C GLY A 167 25.48 -13.09 -14.33
N PHE A 168 24.19 -13.16 -13.97
CA PHE A 168 23.33 -14.29 -14.37
C PHE A 168 23.07 -14.29 -15.88
N ASN A 169 22.92 -15.47 -16.49
CA ASN A 169 22.51 -15.62 -17.89
C ASN A 169 21.13 -16.30 -17.96
N THR A 170 20.15 -15.55 -17.46
CA THR A 170 18.82 -16.01 -17.08
C THR A 170 17.95 -16.25 -18.31
N HIS A 171 17.42 -17.46 -18.42
CA HIS A 171 16.35 -17.80 -19.37
C HIS A 171 14.96 -17.66 -18.74
N GLY A 172 14.84 -17.87 -17.42
CA GLY A 172 13.57 -17.76 -16.72
C GLY A 172 13.71 -17.27 -15.28
N VAL A 173 12.80 -16.40 -14.86
CA VAL A 173 12.62 -16.04 -13.44
C VAL A 173 11.19 -16.32 -13.05
N ILE A 174 11.02 -17.07 -11.97
CA ILE A 174 9.73 -17.24 -11.30
C ILE A 174 9.79 -16.44 -10.01
N PHE A 175 9.10 -15.31 -9.99
CA PHE A 175 9.06 -14.41 -8.85
C PHE A 175 7.73 -14.60 -8.12
N ASP A 176 7.75 -15.27 -6.96
CA ASP A 176 6.56 -15.53 -6.15
C ASP A 176 6.36 -14.48 -5.06
N GLU A 177 5.09 -14.14 -4.83
CA GLU A 177 4.63 -13.15 -3.86
C GLU A 177 5.39 -11.81 -3.90
N LEU A 178 5.45 -11.17 -5.08
CA LEU A 178 6.17 -9.89 -5.27
C LEU A 178 5.78 -8.80 -4.23
N HIS A 179 4.53 -8.75 -3.79
CA HIS A 179 4.05 -7.82 -2.76
C HIS A 179 4.76 -7.92 -1.41
N THR A 180 5.46 -9.03 -1.14
CA THR A 180 6.22 -9.24 0.10
C THR A 180 7.65 -8.73 0.03
N GLN A 181 8.10 -8.25 -1.14
CA GLN A 181 9.48 -7.79 -1.28
C GLN A 181 9.74 -6.57 -0.40
N PRO A 182 10.81 -6.59 0.42
CA PRO A 182 11.11 -5.48 1.32
C PRO A 182 11.69 -4.26 0.59
N ASN A 183 12.29 -4.45 -0.58
CA ASN A 183 12.87 -3.40 -1.41
C ASN A 183 13.10 -3.90 -2.85
N ARG A 184 13.60 -3.02 -3.73
CA ARG A 184 13.84 -3.31 -5.15
C ARG A 184 15.03 -4.20 -5.47
N LYS A 185 15.98 -4.43 -4.54
CA LYS A 185 17.30 -5.00 -4.88
C LYS A 185 17.22 -6.34 -5.60
N LEU A 186 16.46 -7.30 -5.07
CA LEU A 186 16.32 -8.62 -5.69
C LEU A 186 15.58 -8.54 -7.02
N TYR A 187 14.56 -7.70 -7.12
CA TYR A 187 13.82 -7.47 -8.35
C TYR A 187 14.74 -6.93 -9.45
N ASP A 188 15.52 -5.88 -9.14
CA ASP A 188 16.42 -5.24 -10.10
C ASP A 188 17.49 -6.21 -10.59
N VAL A 189 18.12 -6.95 -9.68
CA VAL A 189 19.16 -7.95 -10.02
C VAL A 189 18.62 -9.04 -10.94
N MET A 190 17.38 -9.46 -10.73
CA MET A 190 16.79 -10.56 -11.48
C MET A 190 16.09 -10.14 -12.76
N VAL A 191 15.60 -8.91 -12.88
CA VAL A 191 14.80 -8.46 -14.03
C VAL A 191 15.57 -7.49 -14.93
N GLN A 192 16.52 -6.71 -14.40
CA GLN A 192 17.30 -5.76 -15.19
C GLN A 192 18.57 -6.43 -15.72
N GLY A 193 18.65 -6.62 -17.03
CA GLY A 193 19.85 -7.06 -17.75
C GLY A 193 20.27 -8.53 -17.53
N SER A 194 19.62 -9.25 -16.62
CA SER A 194 19.94 -10.64 -16.27
C SER A 194 19.71 -11.64 -17.41
N GLY A 195 18.92 -11.27 -18.41
CA GLY A 195 18.52 -12.11 -19.53
C GLY A 195 18.95 -11.57 -20.89
N ASP A 196 19.75 -10.49 -20.95
CA ASP A 196 20.13 -9.82 -22.20
C ASP A 196 20.91 -10.72 -23.16
N ALA A 197 21.56 -11.75 -22.63
CA ALA A 197 22.26 -12.77 -23.43
C ALA A 197 21.33 -13.87 -23.98
N ARG A 198 20.01 -13.82 -23.71
CA ARG A 198 18.99 -14.76 -24.20
C ARG A 198 18.03 -14.05 -25.15
N MET A 199 17.57 -14.77 -26.18
CA MET A 199 16.69 -14.20 -27.21
C MET A 199 15.23 -14.03 -26.74
N GLN A 200 14.80 -14.87 -25.79
CA GLN A 200 13.41 -14.91 -25.32
C GLN A 200 13.25 -15.25 -23.82
N PRO A 201 13.97 -14.57 -22.90
CA PRO A 201 13.83 -14.83 -21.48
C PRO A 201 12.39 -14.57 -21.01
N LEU A 202 11.94 -15.27 -19.97
CA LEU A 202 10.63 -15.04 -19.35
C LEU A 202 10.75 -14.72 -17.85
N TYR A 203 10.36 -13.50 -17.48
CA TYR A 203 10.16 -13.03 -16.11
C TYR A 203 8.68 -13.22 -15.73
N PHE A 204 8.38 -14.32 -15.05
CA PHE A 204 7.04 -14.68 -14.61
C PHE A 204 6.82 -14.21 -13.17
N LEU A 205 6.20 -13.05 -13.02
CA LEU A 205 5.95 -12.37 -11.77
C LEU A 205 4.53 -12.69 -11.30
N ILE A 206 4.40 -13.40 -10.18
CA ILE A 206 3.11 -13.73 -9.59
C ILE A 206 2.96 -13.07 -8.21
N THR A 207 1.78 -12.54 -7.92
CA THR A 207 1.53 -11.90 -6.63
C THR A 207 0.04 -11.85 -6.30
N THR A 208 -0.26 -11.42 -5.08
CA THR A 208 -1.54 -10.81 -4.70
C THR A 208 -1.34 -9.30 -4.51
N ALA A 209 -2.44 -8.55 -4.42
CA ALA A 209 -2.42 -7.16 -4.00
C ALA A 209 -1.74 -7.02 -2.62
N GLY A 210 -0.94 -5.97 -2.50
CA GLY A 210 -0.25 -5.61 -1.26
C GLY A 210 -1.03 -4.58 -0.44
N ASN A 211 -0.35 -4.06 0.57
CA ASN A 211 -0.85 -3.00 1.45
C ASN A 211 0.09 -1.79 1.55
N ASN A 212 1.20 -1.83 0.82
CA ASN A 212 2.20 -0.78 0.77
C ASN A 212 2.30 -0.25 -0.66
N THR A 213 1.83 0.98 -0.87
CA THR A 213 1.86 1.66 -2.17
C THR A 213 3.24 2.19 -2.56
N GLU A 214 4.22 2.15 -1.65
CA GLU A 214 5.63 2.47 -1.94
C GLU A 214 6.45 1.24 -2.35
N SER A 215 5.82 0.05 -2.37
CA SER A 215 6.52 -1.19 -2.69
C SER A 215 6.82 -1.33 -4.18
N ILE A 216 7.87 -2.08 -4.52
CA ILE A 216 8.16 -2.48 -5.91
C ILE A 216 6.98 -3.18 -6.58
N CYS A 217 6.20 -3.94 -5.80
CA CYS A 217 5.01 -4.58 -6.34
C CYS A 217 3.95 -3.56 -6.77
N TYR A 218 3.78 -2.47 -6.02
CA TYR A 218 2.84 -1.42 -6.40
C TYR A 218 3.32 -0.65 -7.63
N GLU A 219 4.62 -0.40 -7.75
CA GLU A 219 5.23 0.18 -8.96
C GLU A 219 4.92 -0.66 -10.21
N VAL A 220 5.11 -1.98 -10.13
CA VAL A 220 4.80 -2.92 -11.22
C VAL A 220 3.29 -3.03 -11.46
N HIS A 221 2.47 -2.97 -10.41
CA HIS A 221 1.01 -2.91 -10.51
C HIS A 221 0.54 -1.66 -11.29
N GLN A 222 1.08 -0.48 -10.96
CA GLN A 222 0.76 0.76 -11.68
C GLN A 222 1.18 0.67 -13.16
N LYS A 223 2.38 0.12 -13.44
CA LYS A 223 2.80 -0.16 -14.82
C LYS A 223 1.80 -1.06 -15.54
N ALA A 224 1.29 -2.10 -14.89
CA ALA A 224 0.31 -3.01 -15.48
C ALA A 224 -1.02 -2.28 -15.78
N LEU A 225 -1.52 -1.45 -14.85
CA LEU A 225 -2.72 -0.63 -15.07
C LEU A 225 -2.55 0.38 -16.21
N ASP A 226 -1.38 1.02 -16.31
CA ASP A 226 -1.07 1.96 -17.40
C ASP A 226 -1.06 1.27 -18.77
N ILE A 227 -0.57 0.04 -18.84
CA ILE A 227 -0.58 -0.76 -20.08
C ILE A 227 -2.00 -1.21 -20.42
N MET A 228 -2.74 -1.75 -19.44
CA MET A 228 -4.13 -2.18 -19.63
C MET A 228 -5.05 -1.02 -20.05
N SER A 229 -4.78 0.20 -19.58
CA SER A 229 -5.54 1.42 -19.95
C SER A 229 -5.02 2.09 -21.23
N GLY A 230 -3.91 1.64 -21.80
CA GLY A 230 -3.28 2.22 -22.99
C GLY A 230 -2.50 3.51 -22.74
N ARG A 231 -2.32 3.96 -21.49
CA ARG A 231 -1.47 5.11 -21.13
C ARG A 231 0.01 4.84 -21.39
N LYS A 232 0.43 3.58 -21.28
CA LYS A 232 1.81 3.14 -21.54
C LYS A 232 1.81 2.01 -22.55
N ILE A 233 2.78 2.05 -23.47
CA ILE A 233 2.97 1.01 -24.47
C ILE A 233 4.26 0.26 -24.14
N ASP A 234 4.14 -1.01 -23.77
CA ASP A 234 5.27 -1.92 -23.61
C ASP A 234 4.91 -3.29 -24.22
N PRO A 235 5.30 -3.57 -25.48
CA PRO A 235 4.92 -4.79 -26.17
C PRO A 235 5.51 -6.07 -25.56
N THR A 236 6.50 -5.95 -24.66
CA THR A 236 7.16 -7.10 -24.04
C THR A 236 6.55 -7.48 -22.69
N PHE A 237 5.59 -6.69 -22.19
CA PHE A 237 4.97 -6.87 -20.88
C PHE A 237 3.53 -7.35 -21.02
N TYR A 238 3.21 -8.50 -20.41
CA TYR A 238 1.88 -9.09 -20.39
C TYR A 238 1.23 -8.88 -19.00
N PRO A 239 0.28 -7.93 -18.87
CA PRO A 239 -0.41 -7.66 -17.61
C PRO A 239 -1.68 -8.51 -17.46
N VAL A 240 -1.84 -9.14 -16.29
CA VAL A 240 -3.06 -9.82 -15.90
C VAL A 240 -3.38 -9.47 -14.45
N ILE A 241 -4.52 -8.83 -14.23
CA ILE A 241 -5.01 -8.48 -12.90
C ILE A 241 -6.42 -9.03 -12.74
N TYR A 242 -6.57 -10.00 -11.84
CA TYR A 242 -7.86 -10.46 -11.33
C TYR A 242 -8.06 -9.81 -9.97
N GLY A 243 -8.89 -8.76 -9.91
CA GLY A 243 -9.19 -8.07 -8.68
C GLY A 243 -10.50 -7.31 -8.76
N ALA A 244 -11.02 -6.96 -7.60
CA ALA A 244 -12.13 -6.01 -7.47
C ALA A 244 -11.60 -4.58 -7.55
N GLY A 245 -12.36 -3.69 -8.18
CA GLY A 245 -12.12 -2.24 -8.13
C GLY A 245 -12.34 -1.73 -6.71
N THR A 246 -11.73 -0.59 -6.37
CA THR A 246 -11.77 -0.02 -5.01
C THR A 246 -13.19 0.26 -4.52
N ASP A 247 -14.07 0.66 -5.45
CA ASP A 247 -15.43 1.09 -5.14
C ASP A 247 -16.48 -0.02 -5.33
N GLU A 248 -16.05 -1.22 -5.73
CA GLU A 248 -16.94 -2.37 -5.87
C GLU A 248 -17.35 -2.92 -4.50
N ASP A 249 -18.62 -3.31 -4.36
CA ASP A 249 -19.16 -3.90 -3.13
C ASP A 249 -18.47 -5.24 -2.84
N TRP A 250 -17.63 -5.24 -1.80
CA TRP A 250 -16.86 -6.40 -1.38
C TRP A 250 -17.72 -7.55 -0.85
N THR A 251 -19.01 -7.33 -0.61
CA THR A 251 -19.97 -8.35 -0.15
C THR A 251 -20.76 -8.99 -1.30
N ASP A 252 -20.65 -8.49 -2.53
CA ASP A 252 -21.37 -9.02 -3.70
C ASP A 252 -20.68 -10.27 -4.28
N PRO A 253 -21.37 -11.43 -4.34
CA PRO A 253 -20.85 -12.64 -4.98
C PRO A 253 -20.40 -12.47 -6.44
N LYS A 254 -20.95 -11.50 -7.18
CA LYS A 254 -20.49 -11.17 -8.55
C LYS A 254 -19.07 -10.62 -8.55
N VAL A 255 -18.75 -9.75 -7.59
CA VAL A 255 -17.40 -9.20 -7.40
C VAL A 255 -16.44 -10.32 -7.02
N TRP A 256 -16.88 -11.27 -6.19
CA TRP A 256 -16.05 -12.43 -5.81
C TRP A 256 -15.71 -13.28 -7.02
N LYS A 257 -16.69 -13.55 -7.90
CA LYS A 257 -16.51 -14.34 -9.12
C LYS A 257 -15.58 -13.64 -10.13
N LYS A 258 -15.68 -12.31 -10.25
CA LYS A 258 -14.78 -11.50 -11.08
C LYS A 258 -13.34 -11.57 -10.58
N ALA A 259 -13.13 -11.42 -9.27
CA ALA A 259 -11.80 -11.42 -8.66
C ALA A 259 -11.18 -12.84 -8.56
N ASN A 260 -12.00 -13.89 -8.43
CA ASN A 260 -11.54 -15.26 -8.25
C ASN A 260 -11.91 -16.12 -9.45
N PRO A 261 -11.05 -16.23 -10.47
CA PRO A 261 -11.37 -16.99 -11.67
C PRO A 261 -11.42 -18.52 -11.43
N SER A 262 -10.95 -19.00 -10.27
CA SER A 262 -11.10 -20.39 -9.85
C SER A 262 -12.34 -20.66 -8.97
N LEU A 263 -13.21 -19.66 -8.76
CA LEU A 263 -14.43 -19.78 -7.96
C LEU A 263 -15.47 -20.70 -8.63
N GLY A 264 -15.95 -21.68 -7.88
CA GLY A 264 -16.88 -22.72 -8.35
C GLY A 264 -16.19 -23.93 -8.98
N GLU A 265 -14.88 -23.88 -9.24
CA GLU A 265 -14.10 -25.00 -9.77
C GLU A 265 -13.20 -25.60 -8.68
N THR A 266 -12.25 -24.80 -8.14
CA THR A 266 -11.36 -25.24 -7.04
C THR A 266 -11.55 -24.45 -5.75
N ILE A 267 -12.21 -23.29 -5.81
CA ILE A 267 -12.61 -22.51 -4.64
C ILE A 267 -14.13 -22.65 -4.45
N GLY A 268 -14.56 -23.17 -3.30
CA GLY A 268 -15.97 -23.26 -2.95
C GLY A 268 -16.56 -21.90 -2.56
N LEU A 269 -17.76 -21.59 -3.07
CA LEU A 269 -18.47 -20.34 -2.79
C LEU A 269 -18.83 -20.22 -1.29
N ASP A 270 -19.18 -21.34 -0.67
CA ASP A 270 -19.45 -21.48 0.77
C ASP A 270 -18.30 -20.94 1.63
N LYS A 271 -17.04 -21.25 1.26
CA LYS A 271 -15.86 -20.79 1.98
C LYS A 271 -15.60 -19.30 1.83
N VAL A 272 -15.96 -18.72 0.67
CA VAL A 272 -15.84 -17.27 0.44
C VAL A 272 -16.94 -16.54 1.21
N GLN A 273 -18.17 -17.07 1.17
CA GLN A 273 -19.30 -16.54 1.94
C GLN A 273 -18.99 -16.51 3.45
N ALA A 274 -18.53 -17.63 4.02
CA ALA A 274 -18.19 -17.69 5.44
C ALA A 274 -17.07 -16.70 5.82
N ALA A 275 -16.08 -16.51 4.95
CA ALA A 275 -15.02 -15.53 5.18
C ALA A 275 -15.54 -14.07 5.08
N CYS A 276 -16.49 -13.80 4.19
CA CYS A 276 -17.15 -12.50 4.09
C CYS A 276 -17.99 -12.21 5.33
N ASP A 277 -18.76 -13.18 5.81
CA ASP A 277 -19.63 -13.00 6.97
C ASP A 277 -18.83 -12.78 8.26
N SER A 278 -17.66 -13.42 8.39
CA SER A 278 -16.68 -13.14 9.45
C SER A 278 -16.13 -11.71 9.33
N ALA A 279 -15.71 -11.32 8.12
CA ALA A 279 -15.19 -9.98 7.84
C ALA A 279 -16.19 -8.85 8.13
N LYS A 280 -17.51 -9.06 7.94
CA LYS A 280 -18.55 -8.07 8.25
C LYS A 280 -18.59 -7.70 9.74
N GLN A 281 -18.09 -8.58 10.60
CA GLN A 281 -18.10 -8.41 12.05
C GLN A 281 -16.77 -7.86 12.59
N ASN A 282 -15.71 -7.84 11.78
CA ASN A 282 -14.36 -7.48 12.20
C ASN A 282 -13.62 -6.67 11.11
N PRO A 283 -13.37 -5.36 11.33
CA PRO A 283 -12.68 -4.50 10.36
C PRO A 283 -11.29 -4.99 9.93
N GLY A 284 -10.55 -5.68 10.80
CA GLY A 284 -9.24 -6.25 10.44
C GLY A 284 -9.36 -7.46 9.49
N GLU A 285 -10.44 -8.21 9.62
CA GLU A 285 -10.79 -9.30 8.72
C GLU A 285 -11.36 -8.78 7.40
N GLU A 286 -12.04 -7.63 7.39
CA GLU A 286 -12.45 -6.95 6.16
C GLU A 286 -11.24 -6.61 5.28
N ASN A 287 -10.23 -5.94 5.83
CA ASN A 287 -9.00 -5.64 5.07
C ASN A 287 -8.33 -6.92 4.56
N SER A 288 -8.25 -7.95 5.40
CA SER A 288 -7.69 -9.25 5.00
C SER A 288 -8.51 -9.92 3.90
N PHE A 289 -9.85 -9.81 3.94
CA PHE A 289 -10.74 -10.35 2.93
C PHE A 289 -10.58 -9.60 1.60
N ARG A 290 -10.65 -8.27 1.64
CA ARG A 290 -10.45 -7.40 0.47
C ARG A 290 -9.09 -7.67 -0.19
N GLN A 291 -8.02 -7.72 0.59
CA GLN A 291 -6.69 -8.00 0.07
C GLN A 291 -6.58 -9.43 -0.49
N LEU A 292 -6.87 -10.44 0.33
CA LEU A 292 -6.49 -11.82 0.02
C LEU A 292 -7.53 -12.58 -0.82
N ARG A 293 -8.80 -12.15 -0.80
CA ARG A 293 -9.90 -12.75 -1.57
C ARG A 293 -10.35 -11.89 -2.74
N LEU A 294 -10.33 -10.57 -2.61
CA LEU A 294 -10.74 -9.69 -3.70
C LEU A 294 -9.56 -9.08 -4.45
N ASN A 295 -8.33 -9.31 -3.98
CA ASN A 295 -7.12 -8.78 -4.58
C ASN A 295 -7.20 -7.26 -4.76
N GLN A 296 -7.70 -6.58 -3.72
CA GLN A 296 -7.72 -5.13 -3.61
C GLN A 296 -6.48 -4.65 -2.86
N TRP A 297 -5.86 -3.58 -3.36
CA TRP A 297 -4.87 -2.84 -2.61
C TRP A 297 -5.57 -2.10 -1.47
N VAL A 298 -5.27 -2.49 -0.23
CA VAL A 298 -5.87 -1.90 0.99
C VAL A 298 -4.78 -1.37 1.90
N LYS A 299 -5.01 -0.23 2.55
CA LYS A 299 -4.09 0.25 3.60
C LYS A 299 -4.10 -0.72 4.78
N GLN A 300 -2.93 -1.00 5.35
CA GLN A 300 -2.75 -2.04 6.39
C GLN A 300 -3.43 -1.69 7.73
N SER A 301 -3.66 -0.41 8.02
CA SER A 301 -4.31 0.01 9.26
C SER A 301 -5.84 -0.12 9.16
N VAL A 302 -6.46 -0.77 10.14
CA VAL A 302 -7.84 -0.42 10.49
C VAL A 302 -7.79 1.05 10.85
N ARG A 303 -8.45 1.90 10.05
CA ARG A 303 -8.56 3.32 10.35
C ARG A 303 -9.20 3.44 11.72
N TRP A 304 -8.52 4.11 12.65
CA TRP A 304 -9.11 4.36 13.95
C TRP A 304 -10.30 5.30 13.81
N MET A 305 -10.16 6.35 12.98
CA MET A 305 -11.24 7.28 12.67
C MET A 305 -12.16 6.72 11.57
N PRO A 306 -13.48 6.55 11.83
CA PRO A 306 -14.45 6.28 10.80
C PRO A 306 -14.58 7.51 9.89
N MET A 307 -13.93 7.48 8.73
CA MET A 307 -13.81 8.67 7.88
C MET A 307 -15.16 9.13 7.31
N ASP A 308 -16.16 8.26 7.18
CA ASP A 308 -17.52 8.66 6.81
C ASP A 308 -18.16 9.56 7.89
N LYS A 309 -17.83 9.32 9.16
CA LYS A 309 -18.30 10.14 10.29
C LYS A 309 -17.50 11.42 10.41
N TRP A 310 -16.18 11.33 10.25
CA TRP A 310 -15.32 12.51 10.18
C TRP A 310 -15.75 13.45 9.07
N ASP A 311 -15.92 12.94 7.84
CA ASP A 311 -16.32 13.77 6.69
C ASP A 311 -17.71 14.39 6.88
N ALA A 312 -18.60 13.77 7.67
CA ALA A 312 -19.89 14.35 8.03
C ALA A 312 -19.79 15.54 9.02
N CYS A 313 -18.63 15.75 9.65
CA CYS A 313 -18.29 16.90 10.49
C CYS A 313 -17.60 18.04 9.70
N ALA A 314 -17.56 17.95 8.37
CA ALA A 314 -17.03 19.00 7.49
C ALA A 314 -17.96 20.23 7.39
N PHE A 315 -18.69 20.58 8.46
CA PHE A 315 -19.47 21.81 8.52
C PHE A 315 -18.56 23.02 8.25
N PRO A 316 -19.05 24.05 7.54
CA PRO A 316 -18.27 25.24 7.25
C PRO A 316 -17.73 25.88 8.53
N VAL A 317 -16.48 26.32 8.47
CA VAL A 317 -15.84 27.11 9.52
C VAL A 317 -15.45 28.43 8.88
N ASN A 318 -16.07 29.52 9.30
CA ASN A 318 -15.73 30.86 8.85
C ASN A 318 -14.82 31.52 9.89
N PRO A 319 -13.52 31.74 9.61
CA PRO A 319 -12.60 32.37 10.55
C PRO A 319 -13.07 33.75 11.06
N GLU A 320 -13.73 34.54 10.21
CA GLU A 320 -14.22 35.89 10.54
C GLU A 320 -15.33 35.84 11.61
N GLU A 321 -16.15 34.78 11.64
CA GLU A 321 -17.19 34.58 12.65
C GLU A 321 -16.63 34.13 14.01
N LEU A 322 -15.35 33.76 14.06
CA LEU A 322 -14.68 33.31 15.27
C LEU A 322 -13.84 34.41 15.93
N GLU A 323 -13.78 35.62 15.35
CA GLU A 323 -13.02 36.74 15.90
C GLU A 323 -13.42 37.05 17.36
N GLY A 324 -12.41 37.26 18.21
CA GLY A 324 -12.58 37.50 19.65
C GLY A 324 -13.00 36.28 20.48
N ARG A 325 -13.42 35.17 19.86
CA ARG A 325 -13.86 33.98 20.60
C ARG A 325 -12.73 33.33 21.37
N VAL A 326 -13.10 32.71 22.49
CA VAL A 326 -12.20 31.90 23.30
C VAL A 326 -11.77 30.68 22.48
N CYS A 327 -10.47 30.42 22.44
CA CYS A 327 -9.95 29.22 21.82
C CYS A 327 -8.68 28.72 22.50
N TYR A 328 -8.35 27.47 22.17
CA TYR A 328 -7.21 26.75 22.71
C TYR A 328 -6.35 26.22 21.58
N GLY A 329 -5.04 26.41 21.72
CA GLY A 329 -4.04 25.99 20.74
C GLY A 329 -3.43 24.63 21.08
N GLY A 330 -3.09 23.88 20.06
CA GLY A 330 -2.24 22.69 20.15
C GLY A 330 -1.15 22.79 19.11
N LEU A 331 0.11 22.67 19.54
CA LEU A 331 1.28 22.86 18.71
C LEU A 331 2.11 21.57 18.68
N ASP A 332 2.17 20.91 17.52
CA ASP A 332 3.03 19.74 17.27
C ASP A 332 4.20 20.16 16.37
N LEU A 333 5.38 20.25 16.99
CA LEU A 333 6.61 20.70 16.33
C LEU A 333 7.37 19.52 15.75
N SER A 334 7.77 19.65 14.50
CA SER A 334 8.68 18.69 13.88
C SER A 334 10.12 18.85 14.36
N SER A 335 10.84 17.75 14.56
CA SER A 335 12.30 17.75 14.53
C SER A 335 12.80 17.91 13.09
N THR A 336 13.30 19.12 12.80
CA THR A 336 14.14 19.54 11.66
C THR A 336 13.64 19.35 10.22
N THR A 337 12.70 18.46 9.91
CA THR A 337 12.27 18.27 8.51
C THR A 337 10.77 18.00 8.28
N ASP A 338 10.01 17.47 9.25
CA ASP A 338 8.60 17.05 9.08
C ASP A 338 7.58 18.20 9.14
N LEU A 339 6.30 17.83 8.93
CA LEU A 339 5.15 18.72 8.96
C LEU A 339 5.00 19.33 10.35
N THR A 340 5.11 20.65 10.46
CA THR A 340 4.77 21.37 11.70
C THR A 340 3.30 21.75 11.66
N SER A 341 2.59 21.53 12.76
CA SER A 341 1.14 21.74 12.82
C SER A 341 0.73 22.56 14.04
N PHE A 342 -0.16 23.52 13.85
CA PHE A 342 -0.83 24.27 14.90
C PHE A 342 -2.34 24.16 14.70
N CYS A 343 -3.10 23.89 15.74
CA CYS A 343 -4.54 23.75 15.65
C CYS A 343 -5.20 24.61 16.73
N LEU A 344 -6.17 25.43 16.34
CA LEU A 344 -7.08 26.10 17.27
C LEU A 344 -8.38 25.31 17.39
N VAL A 345 -8.85 25.13 18.63
CA VAL A 345 -10.16 24.55 18.95
C VAL A 345 -10.96 25.59 19.72
N PHE A 346 -12.14 25.93 19.20
CA PHE A 346 -13.08 26.85 19.80
C PHE A 346 -14.18 26.02 20.48
N PRO A 347 -14.28 26.04 21.82
CA PRO A 347 -15.38 25.38 22.52
C PRO A 347 -16.73 26.04 22.20
N PRO A 348 -17.83 25.26 22.25
CA PRO A 348 -19.16 25.77 21.95
C PRO A 348 -19.65 26.73 23.05
N GLU A 349 -20.31 27.82 22.67
CA GLU A 349 -20.92 28.80 23.57
C GLU A 349 -22.27 28.33 24.12
N ASP A 350 -22.95 27.43 23.41
CA ASP A 350 -24.18 26.78 23.84
C ASP A 350 -24.19 25.27 23.51
N GLU A 351 -25.28 24.58 23.85
CA GLU A 351 -25.39 23.11 23.68
C GLU A 351 -25.61 22.64 22.22
N TYR A 352 -25.96 23.57 21.32
CA TYR A 352 -26.27 23.30 19.91
C TYR A 352 -25.09 23.59 18.99
N GLU A 353 -24.15 24.41 19.45
CA GLU A 353 -22.95 24.76 18.71
C GLU A 353 -21.92 23.61 18.71
N PRO A 354 -21.24 23.33 17.58
CA PRO A 354 -20.13 22.38 17.56
C PRO A 354 -18.84 23.03 18.09
N TYR A 355 -17.85 22.19 18.38
CA TYR A 355 -16.47 22.68 18.49
C TYR A 355 -15.95 23.05 17.10
N TYR A 356 -15.51 24.29 16.91
CA TYR A 356 -14.86 24.70 15.66
C TYR A 356 -13.37 24.39 15.70
N ILE A 357 -12.85 23.89 14.58
CA ILE A 357 -11.45 23.48 14.43
C ILE A 357 -10.84 24.28 13.28
N LEU A 358 -9.77 25.03 13.59
CA LEU A 358 -8.96 25.76 12.61
C LEU A 358 -7.51 25.27 12.63
N PRO A 359 -7.10 24.41 11.67
CA PRO A 359 -5.74 23.90 11.60
C PRO A 359 -4.86 24.73 10.66
N TYR A 360 -3.56 24.77 10.97
CA TYR A 360 -2.50 25.45 10.22
C TYR A 360 -1.28 24.55 10.11
N PHE A 361 -0.63 24.57 8.94
CA PHE A 361 0.42 23.62 8.57
C PHE A 361 1.60 24.31 7.90
N TRP A 362 2.82 23.88 8.23
CA TRP A 362 4.05 24.40 7.64
C TRP A 362 5.02 23.32 7.19
N LEU A 363 5.70 23.58 6.06
CA LEU A 363 6.83 22.80 5.54
C LEU A 363 7.98 23.71 5.08
N PRO A 364 9.24 23.26 5.09
CA PRO A 364 10.34 24.00 4.47
C PRO A 364 10.22 23.97 2.93
N GLU A 365 10.31 25.14 2.29
CA GLU A 365 10.12 25.34 0.85
C GLU A 365 11.02 24.44 0.00
N ASP A 366 12.32 24.40 0.33
CA ASP A 366 13.34 23.66 -0.43
C ASP A 366 13.08 22.13 -0.42
N THR A 367 12.38 21.63 0.60
CA THR A 367 12.11 20.20 0.76
C THR A 367 10.86 19.74 0.04
N LEU A 368 10.02 20.65 -0.43
CA LEU A 368 8.70 20.36 -0.96
C LEU A 368 8.73 19.47 -2.22
N PRO A 369 9.57 19.73 -3.26
CA PRO A 369 9.64 18.85 -4.43
C PRO A 369 10.14 17.44 -4.10
N LEU A 370 11.11 17.33 -3.19
CA LEU A 370 11.64 16.05 -2.74
C LEU A 370 10.56 15.26 -1.97
N ARG A 371 9.75 15.94 -1.16
CA ARG A 371 8.66 15.32 -0.39
C ARG A 371 7.50 14.86 -1.27
N VAL A 372 7.09 15.64 -2.27
CA VAL A 372 6.07 15.19 -3.24
C VAL A 372 6.52 13.91 -3.95
N ASN A 373 7.80 13.83 -4.33
CA ASN A 373 8.34 12.65 -5.00
C ASN A 373 8.54 11.45 -4.06
N ARG A 374 8.89 11.70 -2.78
CA ARG A 374 9.18 10.66 -1.79
C ARG A 374 7.89 10.11 -1.15
N ASP A 375 7.03 11.01 -0.68
CA ASP A 375 5.83 10.67 0.11
C ASP A 375 4.60 10.45 -0.80
N HIS A 376 4.67 10.85 -2.08
CA HIS A 376 3.53 10.82 -3.02
C HIS A 376 2.28 11.55 -2.51
N VAL A 377 2.47 12.54 -1.64
CA VAL A 377 1.43 13.43 -1.11
C VAL A 377 1.46 14.75 -1.89
N PRO A 378 0.30 15.31 -2.27
CA PRO A 378 0.22 16.50 -3.11
C PRO A 378 0.46 17.80 -2.30
N TYR A 379 1.61 17.89 -1.62
CA TYR A 379 1.97 19.06 -0.82
C TYR A 379 2.05 20.35 -1.65
N ASP A 380 2.50 20.25 -2.90
CA ASP A 380 2.56 21.35 -3.87
C ASP A 380 1.18 21.89 -4.24
N LEU A 381 0.19 21.00 -4.38
CA LEU A 381 -1.19 21.41 -4.62
C LEU A 381 -1.78 22.10 -3.38
N TRP A 382 -1.54 21.55 -2.19
CA TRP A 382 -2.04 22.13 -0.94
C TRP A 382 -1.40 23.46 -0.61
N GLU A 383 -0.13 23.67 -0.95
CA GLU A 383 0.53 24.96 -0.86
C GLU A 383 -0.13 25.99 -1.78
N ARG A 384 -0.30 25.67 -3.08
CA ARG A 384 -0.98 26.56 -4.04
C ARG A 384 -2.42 26.89 -3.67
N GLN A 385 -3.09 26.00 -2.94
CA GLN A 385 -4.45 26.19 -2.43
C GLN A 385 -4.50 26.93 -1.09
N GLY A 386 -3.35 27.20 -0.46
CA GLY A 386 -3.26 27.87 0.84
C GLY A 386 -3.52 26.99 2.06
N PHE A 387 -3.62 25.67 1.89
CA PHE A 387 -3.80 24.71 2.99
C PHE A 387 -2.50 24.36 3.73
N ILE A 388 -1.35 24.64 3.11
CA ILE A 388 -0.02 24.54 3.71
C ILE A 388 0.72 25.83 3.40
N GLN A 389 1.46 26.36 4.37
CA GLN A 389 2.39 27.47 4.17
C GLN A 389 3.82 26.95 4.14
N THR A 390 4.70 27.62 3.40
CA THR A 390 6.13 27.27 3.38
C THR A 390 6.95 28.26 4.19
N THR A 391 8.02 27.78 4.82
CA THR A 391 9.07 28.65 5.37
C THR A 391 10.30 28.57 4.46
N GLU A 392 10.96 29.71 4.24
CA GLU A 392 12.17 29.82 3.42
C GLU A 392 13.24 28.81 3.88
N GLY A 393 13.97 28.21 2.93
CA GLY A 393 15.08 27.31 3.22
C GLY A 393 14.69 25.85 3.53
N ASN A 394 15.63 25.13 4.13
CA ASN A 394 15.58 23.67 4.32
C ASN A 394 15.09 23.20 5.70
N VAL A 395 14.81 24.13 6.63
CA VAL A 395 14.30 23.83 7.98
C VAL A 395 13.15 24.77 8.32
N VAL A 396 12.25 24.31 9.19
CA VAL A 396 11.13 25.15 9.63
C VAL A 396 11.66 26.28 10.51
N HIS A 397 11.42 27.52 10.10
CA HIS A 397 11.79 28.70 10.89
C HIS A 397 10.76 28.99 11.97
N TYR A 398 11.03 28.60 13.22
CA TYR A 398 10.10 28.78 14.34
C TYR A 398 9.68 30.24 14.57
N GLY A 399 10.56 31.21 14.35
CA GLY A 399 10.20 32.64 14.46
C GLY A 399 9.10 33.08 13.48
N PHE A 400 8.94 32.42 12.34
CA PHE A 400 7.82 32.67 11.43
C PHE A 400 6.50 32.18 12.06
N ILE A 401 6.52 31.00 12.65
CA ILE A 401 5.36 30.38 13.32
C ILE A 401 4.99 31.19 14.57
N GLU A 402 5.96 31.64 15.36
CA GLU A 402 5.75 32.49 16.53
C GLU A 402 5.00 33.79 16.14
N LYS A 403 5.46 34.50 15.10
CA LYS A 403 4.77 35.70 14.57
C LYS A 403 3.39 35.40 14.01
N PHE A 404 3.20 34.21 13.43
CA PHE A 404 1.88 33.81 12.95
C PHE A 404 0.91 33.60 14.13
N ILE A 405 1.36 32.92 15.19
CA ILE A 405 0.58 32.71 16.42
C ILE A 405 0.29 34.06 17.10
N GLU A 406 1.25 34.98 17.15
CA GLU A 406 1.06 36.33 17.68
C GLU A 406 -0.10 37.06 16.97
N LYS A 407 -0.12 37.05 15.63
CA LYS A 407 -1.22 37.62 14.84
C LYS A 407 -2.56 36.94 15.11
N LEU A 408 -2.57 35.61 15.28
CA LEU A 408 -3.79 34.90 15.66
C LEU A 408 -4.28 35.32 17.06
N GLY A 409 -3.37 35.63 17.99
CA GLY A 409 -3.71 36.16 19.31
C GLY A 409 -4.33 37.56 19.26
N GLU A 410 -3.98 38.38 18.28
CA GLU A 410 -4.63 39.69 18.07
C GLU A 410 -6.06 39.56 17.56
N VAL A 411 -6.39 38.44 16.89
CA VAL A 411 -7.70 38.18 16.28
C VAL A 411 -8.60 37.33 17.18
N TYR A 412 -8.03 36.36 17.88
CA TYR A 412 -8.75 35.39 18.72
C TYR A 412 -8.28 35.43 20.17
N ASN A 413 -9.16 35.08 21.10
CA ASN A 413 -8.81 34.99 22.51
C ASN A 413 -8.18 33.62 22.84
N ILE A 414 -6.92 33.44 22.43
CA ILE A 414 -6.14 32.22 22.66
C ILE A 414 -5.75 32.14 24.14
N ARG A 415 -6.40 31.23 24.88
CA ARG A 415 -6.18 31.09 26.32
C ARG A 415 -4.92 30.34 26.68
N GLU A 416 -4.78 29.16 26.08
CA GLU A 416 -3.65 28.28 26.35
C GLU A 416 -3.22 27.58 25.08
N ILE A 417 -1.92 27.34 24.97
CA ILE A 417 -1.31 26.58 23.88
C ILE A 417 -0.64 25.34 24.47
N ALA A 418 -1.18 24.16 24.19
CA ALA A 418 -0.57 22.90 24.56
C ALA A 418 0.55 22.51 23.59
N PHE A 419 1.66 22.00 24.10
CA PHE A 419 2.80 21.52 23.31
C PHE A 419 3.46 20.29 23.93
N ASP A 420 4.23 19.53 23.15
CA ASP A 420 4.98 18.38 23.67
C ASP A 420 6.16 18.78 24.55
N ARG A 421 6.25 18.20 25.75
CA ARG A 421 7.24 18.53 26.79
C ARG A 421 8.70 18.34 26.38
N TRP A 422 8.94 17.54 25.34
CA TRP A 422 10.29 17.22 24.86
C TRP A 422 10.79 18.17 23.74
N GLY A 423 9.99 19.18 23.34
CA GLY A 423 10.27 20.06 22.21
C GLY A 423 10.49 21.55 22.54
N ALA A 424 11.37 22.19 21.75
CA ALA A 424 11.55 23.63 21.52
C ALA A 424 11.37 24.59 22.72
N VAL A 425 12.19 24.41 23.77
CA VAL A 425 12.24 25.29 24.96
C VAL A 425 12.31 26.79 24.60
N GLN A 426 13.05 27.14 23.54
CA GLN A 426 13.16 28.54 23.08
C GLN A 426 11.84 29.10 22.56
N MET A 427 11.06 28.32 21.80
CA MET A 427 9.78 28.76 21.26
C MET A 427 8.75 28.97 22.37
N VAL A 428 8.77 28.11 23.39
CA VAL A 428 7.94 28.26 24.60
C VAL A 428 8.24 29.59 25.28
N GLN A 429 9.52 29.88 25.54
CA GLN A 429 9.93 31.14 26.16
C GLN A 429 9.54 32.37 25.33
N ASN A 430 9.64 32.27 24.00
CA ASN A 430 9.25 33.36 23.11
C ASN A 430 7.74 33.60 23.15
N LEU A 431 6.92 32.54 23.09
CA LEU A 431 5.45 32.62 23.18
C LEU A 431 5.00 33.13 24.55
N GLU A 432 5.62 32.67 25.64
CA GLU A 432 5.38 33.21 26.99
C GLU A 432 5.78 34.69 27.07
N GLY A 433 6.89 35.08 26.44
CA GLY A 433 7.34 36.47 26.33
C GLY A 433 6.37 37.35 25.51
N MET A 434 5.63 36.77 24.57
CA MET A 434 4.53 37.42 23.84
C MET A 434 3.24 37.50 24.68
N GLY A 435 3.18 36.81 25.82
CA GLY A 435 2.07 36.83 26.77
C GLY A 435 1.18 35.58 26.75
N PHE A 436 1.41 34.62 25.86
CA PHE A 436 0.60 33.40 25.80
C PHE A 436 0.86 32.48 26.99
N THR A 437 -0.19 31.81 27.47
CA THR A 437 -0.03 30.72 28.45
C THR A 437 0.30 29.44 27.71
N VAL A 438 1.52 28.93 27.85
CA VAL A 438 1.98 27.72 27.16
C VAL A 438 2.01 26.54 28.13
N VAL A 439 1.29 25.47 27.83
CA VAL A 439 1.07 24.34 28.76
C VAL A 439 1.78 23.08 28.27
N PRO A 440 2.77 22.55 29.03
CA PRO A 440 3.47 21.33 28.63
C PRO A 440 2.59 20.08 28.80
N MET A 441 2.31 19.38 27.70
CA MET A 441 1.50 18.16 27.64
C MET A 441 2.36 16.96 27.18
N GLY A 442 2.35 15.86 27.93
CA GLY A 442 3.12 14.68 27.53
C GLY A 442 2.35 13.79 26.54
N GLN A 443 2.96 13.34 25.45
CA GLN A 443 2.34 12.45 24.44
C GLN A 443 2.20 10.96 24.88
N GLY A 444 2.09 10.72 26.20
CA GLY A 444 1.89 9.40 26.79
C GLY A 444 0.41 8.99 26.88
N PHE A 445 0.15 7.73 27.23
CA PHE A 445 -1.23 7.22 27.36
C PHE A 445 -2.07 8.01 28.37
N ALA A 446 -1.49 8.42 29.49
CA ALA A 446 -2.22 9.14 30.54
C ALA A 446 -2.76 10.51 30.07
N SER A 447 -1.97 11.30 29.33
CA SER A 447 -2.41 12.62 28.86
C SER A 447 -3.23 12.54 27.58
N MET A 448 -2.87 11.66 26.64
CA MET A 448 -3.48 11.62 25.30
C MET A 448 -4.81 10.84 25.28
N SER A 449 -5.01 9.88 26.18
CA SER A 449 -6.18 8.99 26.14
C SER A 449 -7.51 9.74 26.30
N PRO A 450 -7.72 10.61 27.32
CA PRO A 450 -8.98 11.33 27.46
C PRO A 450 -9.37 12.18 26.24
N PRO A 451 -8.53 13.11 25.73
CA PRO A 451 -8.91 13.94 24.58
C PRO A 451 -9.03 13.14 23.28
N THR A 452 -8.25 12.06 23.10
CA THR A 452 -8.39 11.18 21.93
C THR A 452 -9.74 10.46 21.94
N LYS A 453 -10.22 9.99 23.11
CA LYS A 453 -11.54 9.37 23.24
C LYS A 453 -12.66 10.39 23.01
N GLU A 454 -12.50 11.61 23.51
CA GLU A 454 -13.51 12.67 23.31
C GLU A 454 -13.57 13.10 21.83
N LEU A 455 -12.44 13.21 21.13
CA LEU A 455 -12.42 13.48 19.69
C LEU A 455 -13.28 12.48 18.90
N MET A 456 -13.14 11.18 19.21
CA MET A 456 -13.96 10.13 18.60
C MET A 456 -15.44 10.34 18.91
N LYS A 457 -15.77 10.56 20.19
CA LYS A 457 -17.15 10.76 20.64
C LYS A 457 -17.81 11.96 19.95
N LEU A 458 -17.15 13.12 19.95
CA LEU A 458 -17.65 14.34 19.29
C LEU A 458 -17.81 14.14 17.77
N THR A 459 -16.92 13.37 17.14
CA THR A 459 -17.06 13.00 15.71
C THR A 459 -18.31 12.16 15.48
N LEU A 460 -18.55 11.14 16.30
CA LEU A 460 -19.73 10.28 16.18
C LEU A 460 -21.04 11.04 16.44
N GLU A 461 -21.03 11.99 17.38
CA GLU A 461 -22.16 12.86 17.72
C GLU A 461 -22.34 14.03 16.71
N LYS A 462 -21.42 14.21 15.76
CA LYS A 462 -21.39 15.34 14.82
C LYS A 462 -21.33 16.71 15.50
N LYS A 463 -20.59 16.80 16.61
CA LYS A 463 -20.37 18.03 17.39
C LYS A 463 -19.02 18.71 17.09
N LEU A 464 -18.44 18.44 15.92
CA LEU A 464 -17.22 19.08 15.44
C LEU A 464 -17.51 19.76 14.11
N ALA A 465 -16.90 20.93 13.88
CA ALA A 465 -16.88 21.62 12.60
C ALA A 465 -15.42 21.89 12.22
N HIS A 466 -14.90 21.20 11.20
CA HIS A 466 -13.50 21.31 10.77
C HIS A 466 -13.32 21.78 9.31
N GLY A 467 -14.39 22.25 8.67
CA GLY A 467 -14.36 22.90 7.35
C GLY A 467 -13.89 22.00 6.20
N GLY A 468 -13.82 20.68 6.40
CA GLY A 468 -13.29 19.75 5.41
C GLY A 468 -11.80 19.94 5.07
N HIS A 469 -11.00 20.55 5.95
CA HIS A 469 -9.60 20.87 5.66
C HIS A 469 -8.81 19.63 5.17
N PRO A 470 -8.26 19.61 3.94
CA PRO A 470 -7.77 18.39 3.30
C PRO A 470 -6.56 17.78 4.01
N VAL A 471 -5.66 18.62 4.54
CA VAL A 471 -4.47 18.16 5.28
C VAL A 471 -4.87 17.51 6.61
N LEU A 472 -5.74 18.14 7.40
CA LEU A 472 -6.23 17.56 8.66
C LEU A 472 -7.03 16.27 8.41
N ARG A 473 -7.87 16.25 7.38
CA ARG A 473 -8.59 15.04 6.95
C ARG A 473 -7.62 13.91 6.59
N TRP A 474 -6.56 14.21 5.85
CA TRP A 474 -5.50 13.25 5.53
C TRP A 474 -4.80 12.73 6.80
N ASN A 475 -4.49 13.61 7.76
CA ASN A 475 -3.88 13.23 9.04
C ASN A 475 -4.80 12.28 9.84
N MET A 476 -6.11 12.55 9.87
CA MET A 476 -7.09 11.66 10.51
C MET A 476 -7.27 10.33 9.76
N ASP A 477 -7.10 10.31 8.44
CA ASP A 477 -7.12 9.07 7.64
C ASP A 477 -5.97 8.12 7.99
N ASN A 478 -4.84 8.70 8.38
CA ASN A 478 -3.58 7.98 8.58
C ASN A 478 -3.35 7.53 10.03
N ILE A 479 -4.09 8.11 10.99
CA ILE A 479 -3.83 7.93 12.41
C ILE A 479 -3.98 6.48 12.85
N PHE A 480 -2.91 5.95 13.44
CA PHE A 480 -2.94 4.69 14.17
C PHE A 480 -3.00 4.95 15.68
N ILE A 481 -3.96 4.31 16.34
CA ILE A 481 -4.12 4.38 17.79
C ILE A 481 -3.64 3.08 18.44
N ARG A 482 -2.68 3.21 19.36
CA ARG A 482 -2.25 2.13 20.23
C ARG A 482 -3.12 2.11 21.48
N THR A 483 -3.45 0.91 21.96
CA THR A 483 -4.17 0.70 23.23
C THR A 483 -3.24 -0.01 24.22
N ASP A 484 -3.20 0.46 25.47
CA ASP A 484 -2.49 -0.22 26.56
C ASP A 484 -3.38 -1.30 27.23
N PRO A 485 -2.83 -2.17 28.11
CA PRO A 485 -3.63 -3.19 28.79
C PRO A 485 -4.75 -2.64 29.71
N ALA A 486 -4.67 -1.36 30.10
CA ALA A 486 -5.68 -0.69 30.92
C ALA A 486 -6.78 -0.04 30.06
N GLY A 487 -6.72 -0.16 28.73
CA GLY A 487 -7.69 0.44 27.81
C GLY A 487 -7.48 1.93 27.56
N ASN A 488 -6.31 2.48 27.90
CA ASN A 488 -5.93 3.83 27.48
C ASN A 488 -5.44 3.80 26.05
N ILE A 489 -5.71 4.90 25.33
CA ILE A 489 -5.36 5.02 23.93
C ILE A 489 -4.40 6.18 23.69
N LYS A 490 -3.58 6.09 22.66
CA LYS A 490 -2.80 7.23 22.15
C LYS A 490 -2.44 7.05 20.68
N ALA A 491 -2.18 8.15 20.00
CA ALA A 491 -1.61 8.14 18.66
C ALA A 491 -0.19 7.53 18.66
N ASP A 492 0.11 6.72 17.65
CA ASP A 492 1.43 6.12 17.44
C ASP A 492 1.98 6.58 16.08
N LYS A 493 2.85 7.60 16.12
CA LYS A 493 3.48 8.16 14.91
C LYS A 493 4.23 7.09 14.10
N ALA A 494 4.87 6.12 14.75
CA ALA A 494 5.69 5.11 14.08
C ALA A 494 4.87 4.01 13.38
N LYS A 495 3.63 3.77 13.84
CA LYS A 495 2.71 2.79 13.24
C LYS A 495 1.65 3.40 12.31
N SER A 496 1.53 4.72 12.32
CA SER A 496 0.64 5.43 11.40
C SER A 496 1.17 5.28 9.98
N THR A 497 0.26 5.20 9.00
CA THR A 497 0.66 4.94 7.61
C THR A 497 1.44 6.09 7.01
N GLU A 498 1.19 7.31 7.50
CA GLU A 498 1.72 8.57 6.99
C GLU A 498 1.72 9.62 8.13
N LYS A 499 1.95 10.90 7.80
CA LYS A 499 1.97 12.00 8.78
C LYS A 499 0.62 12.19 9.48
N ILE A 500 0.72 12.51 10.77
CA ILE A 500 -0.41 12.67 11.71
C ILE A 500 -0.25 13.87 12.64
N ASP A 501 0.71 14.76 12.34
CA ASP A 501 1.09 15.89 13.19
C ASP A 501 -0.11 16.84 13.44
N GLY A 502 -0.96 17.05 12.44
CA GLY A 502 -2.21 17.79 12.57
C GLY A 502 -3.24 17.14 13.49
N ALA A 503 -3.32 15.80 13.47
CA ALA A 503 -4.22 15.09 14.36
C ALA A 503 -3.75 15.19 15.83
N ILE A 504 -2.44 15.17 16.06
CA ILE A 504 -1.86 15.33 17.40
C ILE A 504 -2.06 16.77 17.90
N ALA A 505 -1.77 17.77 17.07
CA ALA A 505 -2.06 19.17 17.37
C ALA A 505 -3.54 19.37 17.75
N CYS A 506 -4.47 18.81 16.97
CA CYS A 506 -5.90 18.86 17.25
C CYS A 506 -6.28 18.20 18.59
N ILE A 507 -5.71 17.03 18.91
CA ILE A 507 -5.97 16.34 20.18
C ILE A 507 -5.45 17.16 21.38
N MET A 508 -4.28 17.78 21.26
CA MET A 508 -3.71 18.62 22.32
C MET A 508 -4.54 19.89 22.55
N ALA A 509 -4.97 20.55 21.47
CA ALA A 509 -5.87 21.71 21.54
C ALA A 509 -7.21 21.35 22.21
N LEU A 510 -7.78 20.21 21.81
CA LEU A 510 -9.04 19.71 22.36
C LEU A 510 -8.93 19.36 23.85
N ASP A 511 -7.79 18.82 24.33
CA ASP A 511 -7.56 18.59 25.77
C ASP A 511 -7.74 19.88 26.57
N ARG A 512 -7.15 20.98 26.11
CA ARG A 512 -7.24 22.28 26.79
C ARG A 512 -8.66 22.83 26.75
N ALA A 513 -9.31 22.76 25.58
CA ALA A 513 -10.70 23.19 25.43
C ALA A 513 -11.67 22.43 26.37
N ILE A 514 -11.50 21.11 26.51
CA ILE A 514 -12.35 20.29 27.41
C ILE A 514 -12.10 20.62 28.88
N ARG A 515 -10.84 20.86 29.28
CA ARG A 515 -10.49 21.12 30.68
C ARG A 515 -10.90 22.50 31.16
N CYS A 516 -10.86 23.50 30.28
CA CYS A 516 -11.01 24.90 30.64
C CYS A 516 -12.35 25.52 30.18
N GLY A 517 -13.02 24.93 29.19
CA GLY A 517 -14.34 25.40 28.74
C GLY A 517 -14.33 26.85 28.25
N ASN A 518 -15.39 27.59 28.56
CA ASN A 518 -15.55 29.02 28.25
C ASN A 518 -15.37 29.93 29.47
N ASP A 519 -14.74 29.44 30.55
CA ASP A 519 -14.62 30.23 31.78
C ASP A 519 -13.90 31.56 31.52
N THR A 520 -14.57 32.65 31.90
CA THR A 520 -14.20 34.04 31.59
C THR A 520 -13.04 34.54 32.45
N GLY A 521 -11.84 33.99 32.27
CA GLY A 521 -10.61 34.68 32.67
C GLY A 521 -10.40 35.95 31.82
N GLU A 522 -9.62 36.94 32.24
CA GLU A 522 -9.36 38.15 31.44
C GLU A 522 -8.53 37.81 30.19
N SER A 523 -8.81 38.41 29.02
CA SER A 523 -7.92 38.33 27.85
C SER A 523 -6.58 38.98 28.18
N ILE A 524 -5.47 38.52 27.60
CA ILE A 524 -4.14 39.15 27.78
C ILE A 524 -4.18 40.63 27.40
N TYR A 525 -4.97 40.99 26.38
CA TYR A 525 -5.12 42.38 25.93
C TYR A 525 -5.99 43.24 26.86
N ASP A 526 -6.83 42.64 27.71
CA ASP A 526 -7.62 43.36 28.70
C ASP A 526 -6.74 44.01 29.78
N THR A 527 -5.56 43.44 30.05
CA THR A 527 -4.61 43.96 31.05
C THR A 527 -3.57 44.93 30.49
N ARG A 528 -3.29 44.89 29.18
CA ARG A 528 -2.16 45.61 28.57
C ARG A 528 -2.57 46.75 27.62
N GLY A 529 -3.77 46.71 27.03
CA GLY A 529 -4.17 47.61 25.95
C GLY A 529 -3.38 47.39 24.64
N LEU A 530 -3.85 47.98 23.53
CA LEU A 530 -3.19 47.92 22.22
C LEU A 530 -1.89 48.77 22.21
N LEU A 531 -0.77 48.18 21.80
CA LEU A 531 0.46 48.91 21.54
C LEU A 531 0.41 49.52 20.14
N VAL A 532 0.04 50.81 20.07
CA VAL A 532 0.10 51.61 18.85
C VAL A 532 1.46 52.30 18.80
N PHE A 533 2.25 52.04 17.76
CA PHE A 533 3.54 52.71 17.51
C PHE A 533 3.38 53.97 16.65
#